data_AF-A0A837ILT4-F1
#
_entry.id   AF-A0A837ILT4-F1
#
_cell.length_a   1.000
_cell.length_b   1.000
_cell.length_c   1.000
_cell.angle_alpha   90.00
_cell.angle_beta   90.00
_cell.angle_gamma   90.00
#
_symmetry.space_group_name_H-M   'P 1'
#
loop_
_entity.id
_entity.type
_entity.pdbx_description
1 polymer ?
#
loop_
_entity_poly.entity_id
_entity_poly.type
_entity_poly.pdbx_seq_one_letter_code
_entity_poly.pdbx_strand_id
1 'polypeptide(L)'
;MDFFTLYIYQPFFNILVGLYWLVGQLFAAPDMGIAVILFAVAVRFILLPIDFVGERSDEEKLQVSLKVKQIKKEFVHDPVKQKEEIKKLMRQSPGAIFS
;
A
#
# COMPACT_ATOMS: atom_id res chain seq x y z
N MET A 1 26.25 -12.79 -14.50
CA MET A 1 26.24 -12.73 -13.02
C MET A 1 26.06 -11.30 -12.49
N ASP A 2 25.66 -10.30 -13.31
CA ASP A 2 25.60 -8.89 -12.88
C ASP A 2 24.21 -8.24 -12.96
N PHE A 3 23.14 -9.01 -13.16
CA PHE A 3 21.79 -8.44 -13.30
C PHE A 3 21.36 -7.66 -12.05
N PHE A 4 21.56 -8.25 -10.87
CA PHE A 4 21.25 -7.59 -9.61
C PHE A 4 22.08 -6.31 -9.41
N THR A 5 23.37 -6.37 -9.74
CA THR A 5 24.28 -5.23 -9.60
C THR A 5 23.88 -4.08 -10.51
N LEU A 6 23.61 -4.35 -11.79
CA LEU A 6 23.33 -3.35 -12.81
C LEU A 6 21.95 -2.72 -12.64
N TYR A 7 20.92 -3.53 -12.36
CA TYR A 7 19.52 -3.06 -12.35
C TYR A 7 19.02 -2.66 -10.96
N ILE A 8 19.62 -3.16 -9.88
CA ILE A 8 19.16 -2.87 -8.52
C ILE A 8 20.21 -2.08 -7.76
N TYR A 9 21.41 -2.64 -7.57
CA TYR A 9 22.41 -2.03 -6.69
C TYR A 9 22.89 -0.67 -7.22
N GLN A 10 23.33 -0.60 -8.48
CA GLN A 10 23.92 0.58 -9.09
C GLN A 10 22.98 1.79 -9.15
N PRO A 11 21.70 1.68 -9.60
CA PRO A 11 20.80 2.83 -9.58
C PRO A 11 20.49 3.32 -8.16
N PHE A 12 20.27 2.41 -7.21
CA PHE A 12 20.04 2.80 -5.81
C PHE A 12 21.27 3.49 -5.19
N PHE A 13 22.46 2.96 -5.47
CA PHE A 13 23.71 3.57 -5.02
C PHE A 13 23.92 4.96 -5.63
N ASN A 14 23.65 5.14 -6.93
CA ASN A 14 23.75 6.45 -7.59
C ASN A 14 22.77 7.47 -7.01
N ILE A 15 21.54 7.05 -6.67
CA ILE A 15 20.56 7.92 -6.00
C ILE A 15 21.10 8.34 -4.62
N LEU A 16 21.65 7.40 -3.85
CA LEU A 16 22.22 7.69 -2.53
C LEU A 16 23.41 8.67 -2.61
N VAL A 17 24.31 8.47 -3.59
CA VAL A 17 25.44 9.37 -3.83
C VAL A 17 24.95 10.76 -4.26
N GLY A 18 23.92 10.84 -5.10
CA GLY A 18 23.29 12.10 -5.49
C GLY A 18 22.67 12.83 -4.28
N LEU A 19 22.02 12.10 -3.38
CA LEU A 19 21.51 12.67 -2.13
C LEU A 19 22.62 13.13 -1.20
N TYR A 20 23.72 12.39 -1.09
CA TYR A 20 24.89 12.81 -0.33
C TYR A 20 25.48 14.12 -0.88
N TRP A 21 25.60 14.25 -2.21
CA TRP A 21 26.05 15.48 -2.85
C TRP A 21 25.10 16.66 -2.55
N LEU A 22 23.79 16.42 -2.60
CA LEU A 22 22.77 17.41 -2.25
C LEU A 22 22.86 17.84 -0.77
N VAL A 23 23.11 16.89 0.14
CA VAL A 23 23.36 17.18 1.56
C VAL A 23 24.61 18.03 1.73
N GLY A 24 25.70 17.73 1.03
CA GLY A 24 26.93 18.53 1.06
C GLY A 24 26.77 19.95 0.53
N GLN A 25 25.76 20.20 -0.31
CA GLN A 25 25.43 21.56 -0.75
C GLN A 25 24.61 22.33 0.30
N LEU A 26 23.80 21.65 1.10
CA LEU A 26 22.92 22.26 2.11
C LEU A 26 23.56 22.37 3.50
N PHE A 27 24.50 21.46 3.82
CA PHE A 27 25.12 21.34 5.12
C PHE A 27 26.64 21.43 5.01
N ALA A 28 27.26 22.23 5.88
CA ALA A 28 28.72 22.42 5.91
C ALA A 28 29.51 21.14 6.29
N ALA A 29 28.85 20.16 6.91
CA ALA A 29 29.42 18.86 7.28
C ALA A 29 28.55 17.72 6.70
N PRO A 30 28.84 17.25 5.47
CA PRO A 30 28.08 16.17 4.85
C PRO A 30 28.32 14.84 5.56
N ASP A 31 27.28 14.32 6.20
CA ASP A 31 27.26 13.01 6.85
C ASP A 31 26.43 12.01 6.02
N MET A 32 27.00 10.83 5.80
CA MET A 32 26.31 9.71 5.12
C MET A 32 25.03 9.30 5.87
N GLY A 33 24.99 9.44 7.20
CA GLY A 33 23.79 9.17 7.99
C GLY A 33 22.61 10.06 7.59
N ILE A 34 22.86 11.35 7.37
CA ILE A 34 21.83 12.32 6.95
C ILE A 34 21.34 11.99 5.53
N ALA A 35 22.26 11.62 4.63
CA ALA A 35 21.90 11.22 3.27
C ALA A 35 20.99 9.98 3.25
N VAL A 36 21.27 8.99 4.09
CA VAL A 36 20.43 7.78 4.22
C VAL A 36 19.05 8.11 4.81
N ILE A 37 18.98 8.99 5.81
CA ILE A 37 17.69 9.43 6.38
C ILE A 37 16.84 10.13 5.30
N LEU A 38 17.44 11.05 4.54
CA LEU A 38 16.73 11.73 3.44
C LEU A 38 16.31 10.76 2.34
N PHE A 39 17.15 9.77 2.02
CA PHE A 39 16.78 8.71 1.09
C PHE A 39 15.55 7.94 1.58
N ALA A 40 15.54 7.51 2.84
CA ALA A 40 14.41 6.79 3.43
C ALA A 40 13.12 7.63 3.43
N VAL A 41 13.22 8.94 3.71
CA VAL A 41 12.09 9.86 3.64
C VAL A 41 11.59 10.02 2.20
N ALA A 42 12.48 10.21 1.23
CA ALA A 42 12.11 10.31 -0.18
C ALA A 42 11.43 9.03 -0.70
N VAL A 43 11.96 7.85 -0.33
CA VAL A 43 11.35 6.56 -0.66
C VAL A 43 9.95 6.47 -0.02
N ARG A 44 9.79 6.87 1.25
CA ARG A 44 8.46 6.93 1.87
C ARG A 44 7.51 7.80 1.05
N PHE A 45 7.90 9.01 0.65
CA PHE A 45 7.03 9.88 -0.17
C PHE A 45 6.60 9.24 -1.50
N ILE A 46 7.48 8.45 -2.13
CA ILE A 46 7.15 7.72 -3.36
C ILE A 46 6.19 6.56 -3.08
N LEU A 47 6.30 5.90 -1.92
CA LEU A 47 5.44 4.78 -1.52
C LEU A 47 4.10 5.23 -0.93
N LEU A 48 4.01 6.43 -0.33
CA LEU A 48 2.78 6.99 0.23
C LEU A 48 1.54 6.86 -0.66
N PRO A 49 1.56 7.21 -1.96
CA PRO A 49 0.37 7.03 -2.81
C PRO A 49 -0.05 5.56 -2.95
N ILE A 50 0.89 4.61 -2.89
CA ILE A 50 0.60 3.18 -2.92
C ILE A 50 -0.04 2.75 -1.59
N ASP A 51 0.49 3.24 -0.47
CA ASP A 51 -0.06 2.98 0.86
C ASP A 51 -1.53 3.45 0.96
N PHE A 52 -1.84 4.66 0.43
CA PHE A 52 -3.21 5.19 0.38
C PHE A 52 -4.16 4.36 -0.47
N VAL A 53 -3.68 3.75 -1.55
CA VAL A 53 -4.50 2.86 -2.40
C VAL A 53 -4.82 1.56 -1.66
N GLY A 54 -3.87 1.03 -0.88
CA GLY A 54 -4.09 -0.15 -0.03
C GLY A 54 -5.18 0.10 1.01
N GLU A 55 -5.13 1.23 1.72
CA GLU A 55 -6.06 1.54 2.81
C GLU A 55 -7.53 1.64 2.34
N ARG A 56 -7.77 2.18 1.14
CA ARG A 56 -9.12 2.21 0.55
C ARG A 56 -9.68 0.81 0.29
N SER A 57 -8.83 -0.11 -0.17
CA SER A 57 -9.23 -1.51 -0.40
C SER A 57 -9.63 -2.20 0.91
N ASP A 58 -8.87 -1.96 1.98
CA ASP A 58 -9.15 -2.52 3.31
C ASP A 58 -10.45 -1.97 3.91
N GLU A 59 -10.73 -0.68 3.71
CA GLU A 59 -11.96 -0.05 4.18
C GLU A 59 -13.20 -0.60 3.44
N GLU A 60 -13.12 -0.78 2.11
CA GLU A 60 -14.17 -1.41 1.32
C GLU A 60 -14.44 -2.86 1.77
N LYS A 61 -13.39 -3.63 2.01
CA LYS A 61 -13.48 -5.01 2.54
C LYS A 61 -14.15 -5.04 3.91
N LEU A 62 -13.81 -4.10 4.79
CA LEU A 62 -14.42 -3.97 6.11
C LEU A 62 -15.92 -3.66 6.00
N GLN A 63 -16.31 -2.72 5.14
CA GLN A 63 -17.71 -2.35 4.92
C GLN A 63 -18.54 -3.53 4.40
N VAL A 64 -18.01 -4.28 3.43
CA VAL A 64 -18.68 -5.50 2.92
C VAL A 64 -18.80 -6.55 4.01
N SER A 65 -17.76 -6.76 4.81
CA SER A 65 -17.78 -7.71 5.94
C SER A 65 -18.86 -7.36 6.97
N LEU A 66 -19.03 -6.08 7.30
CA LEU A 66 -20.07 -5.60 8.21
C LEU A 66 -21.48 -5.82 7.64
N LYS A 67 -21.69 -5.52 6.35
CA LYS A 67 -22.99 -5.78 5.69
C LYS A 67 -23.32 -7.27 5.62
N VAL A 68 -22.35 -8.13 5.34
CA VAL A 68 -22.54 -9.59 5.41
C VAL A 68 -22.95 -10.03 6.82
N LYS A 69 -22.33 -9.47 7.88
CA LYS A 69 -22.73 -9.76 9.27
C LYS A 69 -24.16 -9.30 9.57
N GLN A 70 -24.60 -8.16 9.03
CA GLN A 70 -25.97 -7.66 9.19
C GLN A 70 -26.97 -8.59 8.50
N ILE A 71 -26.75 -8.95 7.23
CA ILE A 71 -27.60 -9.90 6.48
C ILE A 71 -27.68 -11.24 7.23
N LYS A 72 -26.57 -11.71 7.80
CA LYS A 72 -26.57 -12.94 8.61
C LYS A 72 -27.47 -12.86 9.83
N LYS A 73 -27.54 -11.71 10.51
CA LYS A 73 -28.40 -11.47 11.68
C LYS A 73 -29.87 -11.28 11.30
N GLU A 74 -30.15 -10.63 10.17
CA GLU A 74 -31.51 -10.34 9.71
C GLU A 74 -32.22 -11.60 9.18
N PHE A 75 -31.48 -12.47 8.49
CA PHE A 75 -32.01 -13.70 7.89
C PHE A 75 -31.57 -14.97 8.63
N VAL A 76 -31.46 -14.95 9.96
CA VAL A 76 -31.12 -16.14 10.77
C VAL A 76 -32.11 -17.28 10.55
N HIS A 77 -33.39 -16.94 10.40
CA HIS A 77 -34.48 -17.91 10.24
C HIS A 77 -34.75 -18.31 8.78
N ASP A 78 -34.10 -17.67 7.81
CA ASP A 78 -34.27 -17.94 6.38
C ASP A 78 -32.91 -18.07 5.68
N PRO A 79 -32.30 -19.27 5.70
CA PRO A 79 -30.99 -19.50 5.11
C PRO A 79 -30.98 -19.39 3.58
N VAL A 80 -32.14 -19.44 2.92
CA VAL A 80 -32.25 -19.30 1.46
C VAL A 80 -32.13 -17.83 1.09
N LYS A 81 -32.93 -16.95 1.73
CA LYS A 81 -32.82 -15.50 1.57
C LYS A 81 -31.45 -14.96 1.98
N GLN A 82 -30.87 -15.51 3.05
CA GLN A 82 -29.54 -15.12 3.51
C GLN A 82 -28.48 -15.31 2.40
N LYS A 83 -28.48 -16.46 1.72
CA LYS A 83 -27.53 -16.74 0.64
C LYS A 83 -27.76 -15.85 -0.59
N GLU A 84 -29.02 -15.56 -0.90
CA GLU A 84 -29.40 -14.70 -2.03
C GLU A 84 -28.91 -13.26 -1.82
N GLU A 85 -29.16 -12.67 -0.66
CA GLU A 85 -28.75 -11.30 -0.33
C GLU A 85 -27.23 -11.15 -0.22
N ILE A 86 -26.52 -12.15 0.34
CA ILE A 86 -25.04 -12.14 0.33
C ILE A 86 -24.51 -12.18 -1.10
N LYS A 87 -25.08 -13.01 -1.98
CA LYS A 87 -24.67 -13.09 -3.39
C LYS A 87 -24.93 -11.79 -4.14
N LYS A 88 -26.05 -11.11 -3.84
CA LYS A 88 -26.39 -9.81 -4.40
C LYS A 88 -25.42 -8.72 -3.94
N LEU A 89 -25.09 -8.69 -2.65
CA LEU A 89 -24.10 -7.76 -2.07
C LEU A 89 -22.72 -7.93 -2.70
N MET A 90 -22.27 -9.18 -2.88
CA MET A 90 -20.98 -9.48 -3.53
C MET A 90 -20.95 -9.03 -5.00
N ARG A 91 -22.06 -9.21 -5.74
CA ARG A 91 -22.17 -8.72 -7.14
C ARG A 91 -22.15 -7.20 -7.24
N GLN A 92 -22.67 -6.49 -6.24
CA GLN A 92 -22.68 -5.03 -6.20
C GLN A 92 -21.33 -4.44 -5.77
N SER A 93 -20.49 -5.24 -5.10
CA SER A 93 -19.20 -4.80 -4.54
C SER A 93 -18.01 -5.57 -5.17
N PRO A 94 -17.71 -5.39 -6.46
CA PRO A 94 -16.62 -6.12 -7.13
C PRO A 94 -15.23 -5.80 -6.55
N GLY A 95 -15.03 -4.60 -6.00
CA GLY A 95 -13.76 -4.17 -5.36
C GLY A 95 -13.35 -5.01 -4.15
N ALA A 96 -14.33 -5.60 -3.44
CA ALA A 96 -14.06 -6.48 -2.30
C ALA A 96 -13.70 -7.92 -2.70
N ILE A 97 -13.91 -8.30 -3.97
CA ILE A 97 -13.62 -9.66 -4.50
C ILE A 97 -12.26 -9.70 -5.20
N PHE A 98 -11.87 -8.59 -5.83
CA PHE A 98 -10.62 -8.46 -6.60
C PHE A 98 -9.73 -7.35 -6.03
N SER A 99 -9.15 -7.61 -4.85
CA SER A 99 -7.93 -6.93 -4.39
C SER A 99 -7.15 -7.82 -3.45
#